data_AF-A0A6A4WI22-F1
#
_entry.id   AF-A0A6A4WI22-F1
#
_cell.length_a   1.000
_cell.length_b   1.000
_cell.length_c   1.000
_cell.angle_alpha   90.00
_cell.angle_beta   90.00
_cell.angle_gamma   90.00
#
_symmetry.space_group_name_H-M   'P 1'
#
loop_
_entity.id
_entity.type
_entity.pdbx_description
1 polymer ?
#
loop_
_entity_poly.entity_id
_entity_poly.type
_entity_poly.pdbx_seq_one_letter_code
_entity_poly.pdbx_strand_id
1 'polypeptide(L)'
;MYRKGYIGKNQLKYLIPDRPRPGQVQGNPKVHKEGNPLRLIVDGRNHATERLAEMAEQELQQHVEGLDSYVRDTGDFLQKLKQLPQPSRLSCLGLCFWSLVTAQIVRSEPQTLEQLKELVEDFARNMDEEQLRKNGASHTPSG
;
A
#
# COMPACT_ATOMS: atom_id res chain seq x y z
N MET A 1 -17.87 0.74 -30.92
CA MET A 1 -16.42 0.49 -30.96
C MET A 1 -16.06 -0.47 -32.09
N TYR A 2 -16.37 -1.77 -31.98
CA TYR A 2 -16.02 -2.78 -33.00
C TYR A 2 -16.63 -2.53 -34.38
N ARG A 3 -17.96 -2.33 -34.48
CA ARG A 3 -18.64 -2.03 -35.76
C ARG A 3 -18.21 -0.70 -36.40
N LYS A 4 -17.56 0.18 -35.65
CA LYS A 4 -17.02 1.45 -36.12
C LYS A 4 -15.52 1.37 -36.47
N GLY A 5 -14.90 0.19 -36.37
CA GLY A 5 -13.48 -0.03 -36.67
C GLY A 5 -12.49 0.44 -35.61
N TYR A 6 -12.94 0.98 -34.47
CA TYR A 6 -12.05 1.53 -33.43
C TYR A 6 -11.30 0.47 -32.63
N ILE A 7 -11.81 -0.76 -32.57
CA ILE A 7 -11.17 -1.88 -31.87
C ILE A 7 -11.20 -3.12 -32.74
N GLY A 8 -10.15 -3.94 -32.64
CA GLY A 8 -10.04 -5.21 -33.35
C GLY A 8 -10.89 -6.33 -32.72
N LYS A 9 -11.02 -7.45 -33.43
CA LYS A 9 -11.77 -8.64 -32.95
C LYS A 9 -11.15 -9.23 -31.67
N ASN A 10 -9.82 -9.22 -31.57
CA ASN A 10 -9.11 -9.73 -30.40
C ASN A 10 -9.31 -8.83 -29.17
N GLN A 11 -9.26 -7.51 -29.36
CA GLN A 11 -9.56 -6.54 -28.29
C GLN A 11 -11.01 -6.69 -27.82
N LEU A 12 -11.97 -6.84 -28.74
CA LEU A 12 -13.36 -7.09 -28.35
C LEU A 12 -13.50 -8.37 -27.52
N LYS A 13 -12.85 -9.46 -27.94
CA LYS A 13 -12.87 -10.74 -27.20
C LYS A 13 -12.24 -10.59 -25.81
N TYR A 14 -11.15 -9.83 -25.69
CA TYR A 14 -10.47 -9.58 -24.43
C TYR A 14 -11.31 -8.70 -23.47
N LEU A 15 -11.97 -7.66 -24.00
CA LEU A 15 -12.77 -6.72 -23.21
C LEU A 15 -14.07 -7.34 -22.66
N ILE A 16 -14.55 -8.44 -23.25
CA ILE A 16 -15.78 -9.12 -22.82
C ILE A 16 -15.40 -10.35 -22.00
N PRO A 17 -15.56 -10.32 -20.66
CA PRO A 17 -15.32 -11.49 -19.84
C PRO A 17 -16.39 -12.58 -20.09
N ASP A 18 -15.97 -13.85 -20.09
CA ASP A 18 -16.86 -14.99 -20.38
C ASP A 18 -17.99 -15.16 -19.33
N ARG A 19 -17.71 -14.82 -18.06
CA ARG A 19 -18.64 -14.97 -16.93
C ARG A 19 -18.52 -13.77 -15.99
N PRO A 20 -19.10 -12.62 -16.34
CA PRO A 20 -19.01 -11.43 -15.51
C PRO A 20 -19.69 -11.65 -14.16
N ARG A 21 -19.10 -11.13 -13.10
CA ARG A 21 -19.67 -11.11 -11.75
C ARG A 21 -19.92 -9.67 -11.30
N PRO A 22 -20.98 -9.40 -10.52
CA PRO A 22 -21.18 -8.09 -9.91
C PRO A 22 -20.05 -7.77 -8.93
N GLY A 23 -19.71 -6.49 -8.82
CA GLY A 23 -18.71 -6.03 -7.87
C GLY A 23 -19.16 -6.24 -6.43
N GLN A 24 -18.24 -6.63 -5.56
CA GLN A 24 -18.53 -6.81 -4.13
C GLN A 24 -18.04 -5.61 -3.33
N VAL A 25 -18.88 -5.07 -2.45
CA VAL A 25 -18.51 -3.93 -1.61
C VAL A 25 -17.93 -4.44 -0.29
N GLN A 26 -16.77 -3.90 0.07
CA GLN A 26 -16.11 -4.08 1.35
C GLN A 26 -15.88 -2.71 1.99
N GLY A 27 -15.92 -2.63 3.32
CA GLY A 27 -15.74 -1.37 4.03
C GLY A 27 -14.58 -1.45 5.02
N ASN A 28 -13.58 -0.59 4.85
CA ASN A 28 -12.49 -0.45 5.81
C ASN A 28 -12.76 0.75 6.73
N PRO A 29 -12.87 0.58 8.06
CA PRO A 29 -13.17 1.70 8.95
C PRO A 29 -12.04 2.73 8.95
N LYS A 30 -12.40 4.01 8.84
CA LYS A 30 -11.47 5.13 9.04
C LYS A 30 -11.38 5.43 10.53
N VAL A 31 -10.64 4.62 11.27
CA VAL A 31 -10.48 4.67 12.74
C VAL A 31 -9.98 6.02 13.29
N HIS A 32 -9.40 6.86 12.43
CA HIS A 32 -8.91 8.20 12.79
C HIS A 32 -9.98 9.30 12.63
N LYS A 33 -11.22 8.97 12.31
CA LYS A 33 -12.33 9.92 12.16
C LYS A 33 -13.44 9.58 13.14
N GLU A 34 -14.04 10.60 13.73
CA GLU A 34 -15.20 10.44 14.60
C GLU A 34 -16.32 9.66 13.90
N GLY A 35 -16.94 8.71 14.62
CA GLY A 35 -17.94 7.80 14.07
C GLY A 35 -17.40 6.71 13.14
N ASN A 36 -16.08 6.61 12.97
CA ASN A 36 -15.39 5.56 12.20
C ASN A 36 -16.00 5.27 10.81
N PRO A 37 -16.24 6.30 9.96
CA PRO A 37 -16.88 6.09 8.66
C PRO A 37 -16.09 5.10 7.79
N LEU A 38 -16.80 4.25 7.06
CA LEU A 38 -16.18 3.25 6.20
C LEU A 38 -15.57 3.91 4.95
N ARG A 39 -14.34 3.48 4.59
CA ARG A 39 -13.79 3.58 3.24
C ARG A 39 -14.34 2.41 2.46
N LEU A 40 -15.29 2.67 1.57
CA LEU A 40 -15.79 1.65 0.65
C LEU A 40 -14.71 1.27 -0.37
N ILE A 41 -14.60 -0.02 -0.60
CA ILE A 41 -13.74 -0.67 -1.57
C ILE A 41 -14.65 -1.57 -2.40
N VAL A 42 -14.53 -1.52 -3.72
CA VAL A 42 -15.29 -2.38 -4.63
C VAL A 42 -14.32 -3.41 -5.22
N ASP A 43 -14.57 -4.69 -4.95
CA ASP A 43 -13.89 -5.80 -5.59
C ASP A 43 -14.40 -5.94 -7.03
N GLY A 44 -13.52 -5.65 -8.00
CA GLY A 44 -13.81 -5.70 -9.43
C GLY A 44 -13.43 -7.02 -10.12
N ARG A 45 -13.07 -8.09 -9.40
CA ARG A 45 -12.58 -9.34 -10.02
C ARG A 45 -13.63 -10.04 -10.87
N ASN A 46 -13.33 -10.27 -12.15
CA ASN A 46 -14.27 -10.71 -13.19
C ASN A 46 -15.46 -9.76 -13.38
N HIS A 47 -15.33 -8.47 -13.03
CA HIS A 47 -16.37 -7.49 -13.32
C HIS A 47 -16.33 -7.08 -14.79
N ALA A 48 -17.47 -6.63 -15.33
CA ALA A 48 -17.56 -6.17 -16.71
C ALA A 48 -16.58 -5.03 -17.07
N THR A 49 -16.06 -4.32 -16.07
CA THR A 49 -15.13 -3.19 -16.23
C THR A 49 -13.66 -3.54 -15.97
N GLU A 50 -13.35 -4.75 -15.52
CA GLU A 50 -12.00 -5.15 -15.11
C GLU A 50 -11.00 -5.01 -16.26
N ARG A 51 -11.29 -5.62 -17.41
CA ARG A 51 -10.44 -5.61 -18.61
C ARG A 51 -10.31 -4.23 -19.23
N LEU A 52 -11.34 -3.40 -19.07
CA LEU A 52 -11.30 -2.01 -19.51
C LEU A 52 -10.37 -1.18 -18.61
N ALA A 53 -10.42 -1.39 -17.28
CA ALA A 53 -9.52 -0.74 -16.34
C ALA A 53 -8.06 -1.15 -16.58
N GLU A 54 -7.81 -2.46 -16.79
CA GLU A 54 -6.49 -2.99 -17.13
C GLU A 54 -5.92 -2.36 -18.40
N MET A 55 -6.74 -2.26 -19.46
CA MET A 55 -6.33 -1.61 -20.71
C MET A 55 -6.04 -0.12 -20.51
N ALA A 56 -6.87 0.59 -19.75
CA ALA A 56 -6.64 2.01 -19.45
C ALA A 56 -5.35 2.22 -18.63
N GLU A 57 -5.07 1.32 -17.69
CA GLU A 57 -3.84 1.35 -16.89
C GLU A 57 -2.59 1.15 -17.76
N GLN A 58 -2.62 0.20 -18.71
CA GLN A 58 -1.50 -0.02 -19.65
C GLN A 58 -1.21 1.21 -20.52
N GLU A 59 -2.25 1.88 -21.03
CA GLU A 59 -2.09 3.11 -21.82
C GLU A 59 -1.55 4.26 -20.96
N LEU A 60 -2.07 4.41 -19.72
CA LEU A 60 -1.61 5.45 -18.80
C LEU A 60 -0.19 5.23 -18.31
N GLN A 61 0.21 3.97 -18.12
CA GLN A 61 1.53 3.63 -17.58
C GLN A 61 2.65 4.29 -18.39
N GLN A 62 2.59 4.24 -19.72
CA GLN A 62 3.60 4.86 -20.59
C GLN A 62 3.79 6.36 -20.34
N HIS A 63 2.70 7.05 -19.97
CA HIS A 63 2.74 8.48 -19.67
C HIS A 63 3.17 8.75 -18.23
N VAL A 64 2.71 7.93 -17.28
CA VAL A 64 2.98 8.11 -15.86
C VAL A 64 4.46 7.84 -15.55
N GLU A 65 5.06 6.81 -16.16
CA GLU A 65 6.46 6.45 -15.91
C GLU A 65 7.47 7.50 -16.37
N GLY A 66 7.08 8.37 -17.31
CA GLY A 66 7.91 9.47 -17.80
C GLY A 66 7.91 10.71 -16.91
N LEU A 67 7.11 10.74 -15.84
CA LEU A 67 7.03 11.89 -14.93
C LEU A 67 8.18 11.86 -13.91
N ASP A 68 8.77 13.02 -13.62
CA ASP A 68 9.80 13.14 -12.58
C ASP A 68 9.28 12.69 -11.19
N SER A 69 7.98 12.90 -10.96
CA SER A 69 7.26 12.50 -9.75
C SER A 69 6.84 11.04 -9.70
N TYR A 70 7.06 10.26 -10.77
CA TYR A 70 6.74 8.84 -10.78
C TYR A 70 7.47 8.12 -9.65
N VAL A 71 6.84 7.15 -9.01
CA VAL A 71 7.51 6.30 -8.01
C VAL A 71 7.09 4.87 -8.32
N ARG A 72 8.06 4.04 -8.70
CA ARG A 72 7.78 2.66 -9.11
C ARG A 72 7.43 1.77 -7.92
N ASP A 73 8.27 1.80 -6.89
CA ASP A 73 8.18 0.95 -5.72
C ASP A 73 8.85 1.61 -4.51
N THR A 74 8.82 0.92 -3.36
CA THR A 74 9.43 1.41 -2.12
C THR A 74 10.95 1.66 -2.26
N GLY A 75 11.65 0.85 -3.07
CA GLY A 75 13.08 1.01 -3.30
C GLY A 75 13.38 2.26 -4.12
N ASP A 76 12.67 2.44 -5.24
CA ASP A 76 12.75 3.64 -6.08
C ASP A 76 12.42 4.91 -5.27
N PHE A 77 11.38 4.85 -4.43
CA PHE A 77 11.03 5.94 -3.52
C PHE A 77 12.19 6.33 -2.60
N LEU A 78 12.79 5.35 -1.91
CA LEU A 78 13.91 5.59 -0.98
C LEU A 78 15.13 6.12 -1.71
N GLN A 79 15.38 5.68 -2.94
CA GLN A 79 16.48 6.18 -3.77
C GLN A 79 16.26 7.64 -4.17
N LYS A 80 15.06 7.99 -4.65
CA LYS A 80 14.69 9.37 -4.99
C LYS A 80 14.77 10.28 -3.77
N LEU A 81 14.34 9.80 -2.60
CA LEU A 81 14.42 10.55 -1.35
C LEU A 81 15.87 10.89 -0.96
N LYS A 82 16.81 9.97 -1.17
CA LYS A 82 18.25 10.19 -0.90
C LYS A 82 18.89 11.21 -1.84
N GLN A 83 18.34 11.37 -3.04
CA GLN A 83 18.83 12.33 -4.04
C GLN A 83 18.32 13.75 -3.79
N LEU A 84 17.25 13.90 -3.01
CA LEU A 84 16.76 15.21 -2.61
C LEU A 84 17.80 15.88 -1.70
N PRO A 85 18.10 17.17 -1.91
CA PRO A 85 18.99 17.91 -1.03
C PRO A 85 18.44 17.83 0.39
N GLN A 86 19.27 17.35 1.32
CA GLN A 86 18.89 17.35 2.73
C GLN A 86 18.55 18.79 3.11
N PRO A 87 17.35 19.05 3.67
CA PRO A 87 17.02 20.40 4.10
C PRO A 87 18.07 20.78 5.13
N SER A 88 18.86 21.80 4.85
CA SER A 88 19.89 22.31 5.75
C SER A 88 19.30 22.78 7.10
N ARG A 89 17.97 22.86 7.19
CA ARG A 89 17.19 22.92 8.43
C ARG A 89 15.85 22.21 8.25
N LEU A 90 15.73 20.99 8.79
CA LEU A 90 14.46 20.28 8.98
C LEU A 90 13.63 20.93 10.12
N SER A 91 13.29 22.21 10.00
CA SER A 91 12.28 22.85 10.82
C SER A 91 11.05 23.08 9.94
N CYS A 92 9.95 22.36 10.20
CA CYS A 92 8.69 22.45 9.48
C CYS A 92 8.77 21.85 8.05
N LEU A 93 8.51 20.56 7.81
CA LEU A 93 7.17 20.15 7.33
C LEU A 93 6.93 18.62 7.27
N GLY A 94 7.80 17.77 7.83
CA GLY A 94 7.68 16.30 7.67
C GLY A 94 7.36 15.48 8.92
N LEU A 95 7.74 15.96 10.12
CA LEU A 95 7.62 15.19 11.37
C LEU A 95 6.61 15.76 12.37
N CYS A 96 6.01 16.91 12.11
CA CYS A 96 5.22 17.63 13.12
C CYS A 96 3.92 16.91 13.49
N PHE A 97 3.33 16.07 12.64
CA PHE A 97 2.10 15.37 13.01
C PHE A 97 2.37 14.24 14.01
N TRP A 98 3.34 13.37 13.73
CA TRP A 98 3.70 12.31 14.67
C TRP A 98 4.41 12.86 15.90
N SER A 99 5.33 13.82 15.79
CA SER A 99 6.04 14.33 16.98
C SER A 99 5.14 15.14 17.92
N LEU A 100 4.15 15.90 17.42
CA LEU A 100 3.19 16.60 18.29
C LEU A 100 2.20 15.62 18.94
N VAL A 101 1.72 14.62 18.20
CA VAL A 101 0.85 13.58 18.76
C VAL A 101 1.59 12.76 19.81
N THR A 102 2.82 12.32 19.52
CA THR A 102 3.66 11.62 20.49
C THR A 102 3.96 12.52 21.68
N ALA A 103 4.37 13.79 21.49
CA ALA A 103 4.65 14.70 22.59
C ALA A 103 3.41 15.02 23.46
N GLN A 104 2.21 15.07 22.88
CA GLN A 104 0.97 15.26 23.62
C GLN A 104 0.59 14.00 24.43
N ILE A 105 0.80 12.81 23.87
CA ILE A 105 0.62 11.52 24.57
C ILE A 105 1.66 11.38 25.70
N VAL A 106 2.93 11.70 25.43
CA VAL A 106 4.04 11.74 26.42
C VAL A 106 3.70 12.65 27.60
N ARG A 107 3.10 13.82 27.33
CA ARG A 107 2.72 14.79 28.36
C ARG A 107 1.49 14.37 29.18
N SER A 108 0.59 13.58 28.59
CA SER A 108 -0.69 13.26 29.22
C SER A 108 -0.60 11.98 30.04
N GLU A 109 0.17 10.98 29.60
CA GLU A 109 0.30 9.69 30.28
C GLU A 109 1.70 9.06 30.07
N PRO A 110 2.66 9.31 30.98
CA PRO A 110 4.03 8.81 30.82
C PRO A 110 4.14 7.27 30.92
N GLN A 111 3.17 6.60 31.55
CA GLN A 111 3.11 5.13 31.63
C GLN A 111 2.84 4.47 30.27
N THR A 112 2.15 5.17 29.38
CA THR A 112 1.77 4.68 28.05
C THR A 112 2.99 4.59 27.12
N LEU A 113 4.05 5.37 27.38
CA LEU A 113 5.33 5.24 26.68
C LEU A 113 6.12 4.01 27.06
N GLU A 114 6.18 3.69 28.36
CA GLU A 114 6.85 2.46 28.79
C GLU A 114 6.11 1.24 28.26
N GLN A 115 4.77 1.25 28.31
CA GLN A 115 3.96 0.19 27.70
C GLN A 115 4.13 0.10 26.18
N LEU A 116 4.19 1.23 25.48
CA LEU A 116 4.41 1.24 24.02
C LEU A 116 5.82 0.75 23.66
N LYS A 117 6.81 1.13 24.46
CA LYS A 117 8.20 0.68 24.30
C LYS A 117 8.31 -0.83 24.55
N GLU A 118 7.71 -1.33 25.64
CA GLU A 118 7.62 -2.77 25.91
C GLU A 118 6.92 -3.51 24.76
N LEU A 119 5.81 -2.97 24.24
CA LEU A 119 5.07 -3.59 23.13
C LEU A 119 5.91 -3.65 21.84
N VAL A 120 6.66 -2.60 21.53
CA VAL A 120 7.53 -2.54 20.35
C VAL A 120 8.74 -3.47 20.51
N GLU A 121 9.32 -3.53 21.70
CA GLU A 121 10.42 -4.46 22.02
C GLU A 121 9.96 -5.93 22.00
N ASP A 122 8.78 -6.23 22.51
CA ASP A 122 8.16 -7.57 22.41
C ASP A 122 7.83 -7.94 20.96
N PHE A 123 7.33 -7.00 20.18
CA PHE A 123 7.06 -7.23 18.76
C PHE A 123 8.36 -7.52 17.99
N ALA A 124 9.43 -6.77 18.24
CA ALA A 124 10.74 -6.99 17.64
C ALA A 124 11.34 -8.35 18.02
N ARG A 125 11.25 -8.74 19.31
CA ARG A 125 11.72 -10.05 19.80
C ARG A 125 10.97 -11.21 19.13
N ASN A 126 9.64 -11.10 19.02
CA ASN A 126 8.83 -12.14 18.38
C ASN A 126 9.10 -12.26 16.88
N MET A 127 9.43 -11.15 16.20
CA MET A 127 9.86 -11.20 14.80
C MET A 127 11.19 -11.95 14.64
N ASP A 128 12.18 -11.68 15.49
CA ASP A 128 13.48 -12.36 15.44
C ASP A 128 13.36 -13.87 15.74
N GLU A 129 12.53 -14.25 16.72
CA GLU A 129 12.26 -15.67 17.03
C GLU A 129 11.56 -16.39 15.87
N GLU A 130 10.60 -15.74 15.21
CA GLU A 130 9.91 -16.34 14.06
C GLU A 130 10.85 -16.49 12.85
N GLN A 131 11.77 -15.54 12.64
CA GLN A 131 12.80 -15.63 11.61
C GLN A 131 13.82 -16.75 11.93
N LEU A 132 14.27 -16.86 13.18
CA LEU A 132 15.14 -17.95 13.64
C LEU A 132 14.47 -19.32 13.50
N ARG A 133 13.16 -19.43 13.79
CA ARG A 133 12.40 -20.68 13.65
C ARG A 133 12.24 -21.11 12.18
N LYS A 134 12.04 -20.15 11.27
CA LYS A 134 12.00 -20.42 9.82
C LYS A 134 13.37 -20.84 9.26
N ASN A 135 14.46 -20.28 9.80
CA ASN A 135 15.83 -20.62 9.40
C ASN A 135 16.37 -21.90 10.07
N GLY A 136 15.84 -22.30 11.23
CA GLY A 136 16.21 -23.55 11.90
C GLY A 136 15.48 -24.80 11.39
N ALA A 137 14.29 -24.63 10.78
CA ALA A 137 13.50 -25.74 10.24
C ALA A 137 14.05 -26.32 8.91
N SER A 138 15.07 -25.70 8.30
CA SER A 138 15.67 -26.16 7.04
C SER A 138 16.83 -27.15 7.20
N HIS A 139 17.17 -27.58 8.42
CA HIS A 139 18.19 -28.61 8.65
C HIS A 139 17.71 -29.68 9.63
N THR A 140 16.97 -30.66 9.11
CA THR A 140 17.03 -32.04 9.63
C THR A 140 17.85 -32.86 8.64
N PRO A 141 19.01 -33.42 9.03
CA PRO A 141 19.70 -34.38 8.19
C PRO A 141 18.96 -35.71 8.30
N SER A 142 18.39 -36.15 7.18
CA SER A 142 17.93 -37.52 6.99
C SER A 142 19.13 -38.47 7.09
N GLY A 143 19.17 -39.25 8.18
CA GLY A 143 20.05 -40.39 8.40
C GLY A 143 19.28 -41.48 9.12
#